data_AF-A0A2R7J5Y9-F1
#
_entry.id   AF-A0A2R7J5Y9-F1
#
_cell.length_a   1.000
_cell.length_b   1.000
_cell.length_c   1.000
_cell.angle_alpha   90.00
_cell.angle_beta   90.00
_cell.angle_gamma   90.00
#
_symmetry.space_group_name_H-M   'P 1'
#
loop_
_entity.id
_entity.type
_entity.pdbx_description
1 polymer ?
#
loop_
_entity_poly.entity_id
_entity_poly.type
_entity_poly.pdbx_seq_one_letter_code
_entity_poly.pdbx_strand_id
1 'polypeptide(L)'
;MTIPSLLAVLATLNFAQTSGVPAQTGGVQKTSEMGAVPAPTPSDNAMRIAKSLASEELVRATTTRIVRDQMPKALANDPNFQKIEQAFPGIGKEFLSVVEPIAVAAAIKHLPIYQANVAALFDRRMSPSEVSATADFYGSPAGRHMMALAASGMNFDGMLKRQLETGGKADVLPSEITSLAMATAMPTVKQLDPSELKALMTFAVSPAGVKLNQMRGEIAALAAAESCRSDPAAEAQIAEAVQTLVKRRVSAEAKK
;
A
#
# COMPACT_ATOMS: atom_id res chain seq x y z
N MET A 1 4.09 -7.87 12.04
CA MET A 1 3.46 -7.23 10.86
C MET A 1 3.65 -5.74 11.01
N THR A 2 4.44 -5.12 10.13
CA THR A 2 4.63 -3.67 10.14
C THR A 2 3.47 -3.01 9.36
N ILE A 3 2.77 -2.12 10.06
CA ILE A 3 1.74 -1.19 9.57
C ILE A 3 2.04 -0.55 8.19
N PRO A 4 3.29 -0.23 7.83
CA PRO A 4 3.63 0.39 6.55
C PRO A 4 3.30 -0.36 5.25
N SER A 5 2.96 -1.66 5.28
CA SER A 5 2.69 -2.49 4.07
C SER A 5 1.61 -1.97 3.10
N LEU A 6 0.92 -0.90 3.49
CA LEU A 6 -0.29 -0.36 2.91
C LEU A 6 -0.11 0.84 1.98
N LEU A 7 0.85 1.73 2.28
CA LEU A 7 1.12 2.94 1.46
C LEU A 7 1.65 2.59 0.08
N ALA A 8 2.34 1.47 0.04
CA ALA A 8 3.04 0.93 -1.09
C ALA A 8 2.15 0.68 -2.32
N VAL A 9 1.04 0.01 -2.11
CA VAL A 9 0.30 -0.53 -3.24
C VAL A 9 -0.43 0.56 -4.01
N LEU A 10 -0.81 1.63 -3.33
CA LEU A 10 -1.61 2.72 -3.90
C LEU A 10 -0.89 3.51 -5.00
N ALA A 11 0.46 3.56 -5.03
CA ALA A 11 1.16 4.27 -6.11
C ALA A 11 1.33 3.44 -7.39
N THR A 12 1.17 2.11 -7.35
CA THR A 12 1.37 1.24 -8.52
C THR A 12 0.16 1.09 -9.44
N LEU A 13 -0.89 1.86 -9.19
CA LEU A 13 -2.17 1.76 -9.87
C LEU A 13 -2.16 2.50 -11.22
N ASN A 14 -1.65 1.83 -12.26
CA ASN A 14 -2.23 1.78 -13.61
C ASN A 14 -1.40 0.93 -14.59
N PHE A 15 -2.08 0.45 -15.64
CA PHE A 15 -1.55 -0.17 -16.88
C PHE A 15 -1.40 -1.70 -16.91
N ALA A 16 -2.47 -2.35 -17.39
CA ALA A 16 -2.37 -3.61 -18.11
C ALA A 16 -2.43 -3.36 -19.63
N GLN A 17 -1.62 -4.13 -20.37
CA GLN A 17 -1.42 -4.19 -21.82
C GLN A 17 -0.42 -3.20 -22.43
N THR A 18 0.85 -3.60 -22.52
CA THR A 18 1.51 -4.07 -23.75
C THR A 18 2.99 -4.37 -23.45
N SER A 19 3.52 -5.41 -24.10
CA SER A 19 4.95 -5.80 -24.17
C SER A 19 5.52 -6.61 -23.00
N GLY A 20 5.97 -7.83 -23.31
CA GLY A 20 6.81 -8.64 -22.45
C GLY A 20 8.20 -8.04 -22.33
N VAL A 21 8.61 -7.75 -21.09
CA VAL A 21 9.97 -7.39 -20.73
C VAL A 21 10.45 -8.41 -19.69
N PRO A 22 11.63 -9.02 -19.85
CA PRO A 22 12.15 -9.99 -18.89
C PRO A 22 12.50 -9.32 -17.56
N ALA A 23 12.10 -9.96 -16.45
CA ALA A 23 12.44 -9.53 -15.10
C ALA A 23 13.95 -9.70 -14.85
N GLN A 24 14.66 -8.60 -14.59
CA GLN A 24 16.03 -8.66 -14.09
C GLN A 24 16.01 -8.92 -12.58
N THR A 25 16.55 -10.05 -12.16
CA THR A 25 16.84 -10.40 -10.76
C THR A 25 18.16 -9.76 -10.33
N GLY A 26 18.12 -8.49 -9.92
CA GLY A 26 19.26 -7.81 -9.29
C GLY A 26 19.18 -7.92 -7.77
N GLY A 27 20.21 -8.47 -7.12
CA GLY A 27 20.32 -8.53 -5.67
C GLY A 27 20.42 -7.13 -5.05
N VAL A 28 19.64 -6.87 -3.99
CA VAL A 28 19.64 -5.59 -3.27
C VAL A 28 20.93 -5.49 -2.45
N GLN A 29 21.91 -4.75 -2.95
CA GLN A 29 23.07 -4.36 -2.15
C GLN A 29 22.63 -3.35 -1.07
N LYS A 30 23.06 -3.61 0.17
CA LYS A 30 22.91 -2.73 1.32
C LYS A 30 23.74 -1.47 1.07
N THR A 31 23.14 -0.42 0.53
CA THR A 31 23.83 0.83 0.21
C THR A 31 24.32 1.50 1.50
N SER A 32 25.64 1.55 1.65
CA SER A 32 26.34 2.37 2.63
C SER A 32 25.87 3.83 2.54
N GLU A 33 25.84 4.49 3.70
CA GLU A 33 25.50 5.91 3.91
C GLU A 33 26.50 6.83 3.17
N MET A 34 26.42 6.91 1.84
CA MET A 34 26.98 8.03 1.08
C MET A 34 26.18 9.27 1.44
N GLY A 35 26.89 10.32 1.91
CA GLY A 35 26.30 11.60 2.31
C GLY A 35 25.21 12.04 1.34
N ALA A 36 23.97 12.02 1.81
CA ALA A 36 22.81 12.32 0.99
C ALA A 36 22.86 13.80 0.59
N VAL A 37 23.17 14.06 -0.68
CA VAL A 37 22.88 15.36 -1.29
C VAL A 37 21.39 15.61 -1.07
N PRO A 38 20.99 16.77 -0.51
CA PRO A 38 19.58 17.05 -0.28
C PRO A 38 18.83 16.90 -1.59
N ALA A 39 17.83 16.02 -1.63
CA ALA A 39 16.99 15.86 -2.79
C ALA A 39 16.34 17.23 -3.11
N PRO A 40 16.27 17.63 -4.39
CA PRO A 40 15.59 18.86 -4.76
C PRO A 40 14.15 18.83 -4.25
N THR A 41 13.66 19.97 -3.75
CA THR A 41 12.26 20.12 -3.35
C THR A 41 11.36 19.76 -4.54
N PRO A 42 10.43 18.81 -4.40
CA PRO A 42 9.56 18.43 -5.51
C PRO A 42 8.68 19.59 -5.98
N SER A 43 8.34 19.61 -7.26
CA SER A 43 7.40 20.56 -7.84
C SER A 43 5.99 20.38 -7.26
N ASP A 44 5.20 21.46 -7.28
CA ASP A 44 3.81 21.40 -6.80
C ASP A 44 2.97 20.37 -7.55
N ASN A 45 3.18 20.23 -8.87
CA ASN A 45 2.47 19.23 -9.67
C ASN A 45 2.90 17.80 -9.32
N ALA A 46 4.19 17.54 -9.09
CA ALA A 46 4.65 16.24 -8.63
C ALA A 46 4.06 15.88 -7.24
N MET A 47 3.99 16.86 -6.35
CA MET A 47 3.34 16.70 -5.04
C MET A 47 1.83 16.46 -5.18
N ARG A 48 1.14 17.12 -6.12
CA ARG A 48 -0.27 16.87 -6.43
C ARG A 48 -0.50 15.42 -6.90
N ILE A 49 0.38 14.89 -7.75
CA ILE A 49 0.32 13.48 -8.16
C ILE A 49 0.47 12.57 -6.94
N ALA A 50 1.53 12.78 -6.15
CA ALA A 50 1.82 11.96 -4.99
C ALA A 50 0.67 11.92 -3.96
N LYS A 51 0.06 13.08 -3.69
CA LYS A 51 -1.13 13.18 -2.82
C LYS A 51 -2.37 12.53 -3.41
N SER A 52 -2.51 12.51 -4.74
CA SER A 52 -3.64 11.83 -5.40
C SER A 52 -3.47 10.31 -5.37
N LEU A 53 -2.24 9.83 -5.56
CA LEU A 53 -1.90 8.41 -5.51
C LEU A 53 -1.97 7.86 -4.09
N ALA A 54 -1.61 8.65 -3.09
CA ALA A 54 -1.60 8.26 -1.69
C ALA A 54 -2.30 9.32 -0.84
N SER A 55 -3.61 9.49 -1.04
CA SER A 55 -4.38 10.40 -0.21
C SER A 55 -4.61 9.79 1.17
N GLU A 56 -4.75 10.63 2.21
CA GLU A 56 -5.06 10.12 3.55
C GLU A 56 -6.34 9.27 3.56
N GLU A 57 -7.34 9.68 2.79
CA GLU A 57 -8.59 8.94 2.61
C GLU A 57 -8.36 7.53 2.05
N LEU A 58 -7.60 7.40 0.96
CA LEU A 58 -7.29 6.11 0.35
C LEU A 58 -6.47 5.23 1.28
N VAL A 59 -5.48 5.80 1.97
CA VAL A 59 -4.64 5.10 2.95
C VAL A 59 -5.49 4.57 4.11
N ARG A 60 -6.36 5.41 4.67
CA ARG A 60 -7.28 5.04 5.75
C ARG A 60 -8.22 3.93 5.31
N ALA A 61 -8.92 4.12 4.19
CA ALA A 61 -9.88 3.16 3.66
C ALA A 61 -9.23 1.79 3.38
N THR A 62 -8.05 1.79 2.74
CA THR A 62 -7.32 0.56 2.43
C THR A 62 -6.83 -0.12 3.71
N THR A 63 -6.28 0.62 4.67
CA THR A 63 -5.79 0.08 5.95
C THR A 63 -6.90 -0.54 6.76
N THR A 64 -8.02 0.17 6.91
CA THR A 64 -9.21 -0.35 7.58
C THR A 64 -9.72 -1.62 6.88
N ARG A 65 -9.80 -1.65 5.55
CA ARG A 65 -10.22 -2.82 4.78
C ARG A 65 -9.31 -4.03 5.00
N ILE A 66 -7.98 -3.84 5.00
CA ILE A 66 -7.06 -4.93 5.30
C ILE A 66 -7.33 -5.49 6.69
N VAL A 67 -7.39 -4.63 7.72
CA VAL A 67 -7.55 -5.08 9.11
C VAL A 67 -8.93 -5.70 9.36
N ARG A 68 -10.00 -5.17 8.76
CA ARG A 68 -11.37 -5.64 8.98
C ARG A 68 -11.77 -6.84 8.12
N ASP A 69 -11.29 -6.91 6.88
CA ASP A 69 -11.84 -7.87 5.91
C ASP A 69 -10.85 -8.97 5.53
N GLN A 70 -9.55 -8.67 5.52
CA GLN A 70 -8.52 -9.61 5.03
C GLN A 70 -7.76 -10.26 6.18
N MET A 71 -7.41 -9.50 7.21
CA MET A 71 -6.71 -10.02 8.39
C MET A 71 -7.50 -11.09 9.16
N PRO A 72 -8.84 -11.02 9.33
CA PRO A 72 -9.58 -12.11 9.96
C PRO A 72 -9.44 -13.42 9.19
N LYS A 73 -9.46 -13.36 7.85
CA LYS A 73 -9.29 -14.55 7.01
C LYS A 73 -7.89 -15.13 7.16
N ALA A 74 -6.88 -14.27 7.21
CA ALA A 74 -5.49 -14.68 7.40
C ALA A 74 -5.29 -15.34 8.78
N LEU A 75 -5.81 -14.72 9.85
CA LEU A 75 -5.75 -15.25 11.22
C LEU A 75 -6.58 -16.53 11.39
N ALA A 76 -7.73 -16.65 10.73
CA ALA A 76 -8.54 -17.86 10.74
C ALA A 76 -7.82 -19.06 10.11
N ASN A 77 -6.78 -18.83 9.30
CA ASN A 77 -5.95 -19.87 8.70
C ASN A 77 -4.65 -20.13 9.48
N ASP A 78 -4.37 -19.40 10.58
CA ASP A 78 -3.21 -19.63 11.44
C ASP A 78 -3.57 -20.63 12.57
N PRO A 79 -2.96 -21.84 12.61
CA PRO A 79 -3.26 -22.84 13.63
C PRO A 79 -3.00 -22.37 15.07
N ASN A 80 -2.02 -21.48 15.29
CA ASN A 80 -1.74 -20.96 16.63
C ASN A 80 -2.83 -19.99 17.06
N PHE A 81 -3.29 -19.14 16.14
CA PHE A 81 -4.39 -18.23 16.41
C PHE A 81 -5.70 -18.96 16.61
N GLN A 82 -5.98 -20.02 15.86
CA GLN A 82 -7.14 -20.89 16.08
C GLN A 82 -7.18 -21.45 17.51
N LYS A 83 -6.04 -21.90 18.05
CA LYS A 83 -5.95 -22.36 19.45
C LYS A 83 -6.26 -21.24 20.44
N ILE A 84 -5.77 -20.03 20.18
CA ILE A 84 -6.05 -18.85 21.02
C ILE A 84 -7.55 -18.50 20.97
N GLU A 85 -8.15 -18.50 19.79
CA GLU A 85 -9.59 -18.23 19.61
C GLU A 85 -10.46 -19.31 20.27
N GLN A 86 -10.06 -20.59 20.21
CA GLN A 86 -10.74 -21.69 20.91
C GLN A 86 -10.66 -21.53 22.44
N ALA A 87 -9.49 -21.13 22.97
CA ALA A 87 -9.30 -20.90 24.40
C ALA A 87 -10.01 -19.63 24.90
N PHE A 88 -10.11 -18.60 24.04
CA PHE A 88 -10.72 -17.31 24.36
C PHE A 88 -11.64 -16.85 23.22
N PRO A 89 -12.88 -17.36 23.15
CA PRO A 89 -13.81 -17.00 22.08
C PRO A 89 -14.02 -15.48 21.94
N GLY A 90 -13.92 -14.99 20.70
CA GLY A 90 -14.05 -13.59 20.32
C GLY A 90 -12.78 -12.75 20.45
N ILE A 91 -11.67 -13.32 20.93
CA ILE A 91 -10.43 -12.55 21.15
C ILE A 91 -9.86 -11.98 19.86
N GLY A 92 -10.04 -12.65 18.72
CA GLY A 92 -9.57 -12.14 17.45
C GLY A 92 -10.28 -10.89 16.97
N LYS A 93 -11.60 -10.80 17.19
CA LYS A 93 -12.35 -9.57 16.90
C LYS A 93 -11.88 -8.42 17.79
N GLU A 94 -11.67 -8.67 19.08
CA GLU A 94 -11.15 -7.65 20.01
C GLU A 94 -9.73 -7.22 19.65
N PHE A 95 -8.87 -8.16 19.30
CA PHE A 95 -7.52 -7.91 18.81
C PHE A 95 -7.52 -6.96 17.61
N LEU A 96 -8.32 -7.26 16.58
CA LEU A 96 -8.38 -6.41 15.39
C LEU A 96 -8.95 -5.02 15.71
N SER A 97 -9.93 -4.93 16.62
CA SER A 97 -10.52 -3.65 17.03
C SER A 97 -9.52 -2.71 17.72
N VAL A 98 -8.53 -3.26 18.46
CA VAL A 98 -7.49 -2.45 19.10
C VAL A 98 -6.32 -2.15 18.16
N VAL A 99 -6.03 -3.05 17.21
CA VAL A 99 -4.94 -2.87 16.24
C VAL A 99 -5.29 -1.87 15.14
N GLU A 100 -6.53 -1.89 14.64
CA GLU A 100 -6.94 -1.04 13.50
C GLU A 100 -6.61 0.45 13.67
N PRO A 101 -7.02 1.14 14.76
CA PRO A 101 -6.75 2.57 14.89
C PRO A 101 -5.25 2.89 14.96
N ILE A 102 -4.44 2.00 15.57
CA ILE A 102 -2.98 2.15 15.64
C ILE A 102 -2.36 1.99 14.25
N ALA A 103 -2.83 0.99 13.49
CA ALA A 103 -2.38 0.75 12.13
C ALA A 103 -2.73 1.92 11.19
N VAL A 104 -3.95 2.44 11.26
CA VAL A 104 -4.35 3.61 10.48
C VAL A 104 -3.49 4.83 10.84
N ALA A 105 -3.29 5.09 12.14
CA ALA A 105 -2.51 6.24 12.59
C ALA A 105 -1.05 6.18 12.13
N ALA A 106 -0.40 5.02 12.22
CA ALA A 106 0.99 4.90 11.77
C ALA A 106 1.11 4.95 10.24
N ALA A 107 0.16 4.39 9.48
CA ALA A 107 0.15 4.53 8.03
C ALA A 107 0.03 6.01 7.61
N ILE A 108 -0.80 6.80 8.28
CA ILE A 108 -0.95 8.24 7.99
C ILE A 108 0.30 9.03 8.42
N LYS A 109 0.91 8.69 9.55
CA LYS A 109 2.14 9.34 10.05
C LYS A 109 3.28 9.30 9.04
N HIS A 110 3.47 8.19 8.33
CA HIS A 110 4.55 8.04 7.34
C HIS A 110 4.19 8.57 5.95
N LEU A 111 2.91 8.89 5.73
CA LEU A 111 2.40 9.33 4.44
C LEU A 111 3.15 10.52 3.82
N PRO A 112 3.53 11.58 4.56
CA PRO A 112 4.25 12.71 3.96
C PRO A 112 5.61 12.32 3.38
N ILE A 113 6.32 11.39 4.03
CA ILE A 113 7.64 10.91 3.54
C ILE A 113 7.46 10.12 2.26
N TYR A 114 6.46 9.24 2.23
CA TYR A 114 6.13 8.49 1.02
C TYR A 114 5.73 9.41 -0.14
N GLN A 115 4.86 10.39 0.12
CA GLN A 115 4.45 11.37 -0.88
C GLN A 115 5.64 12.18 -1.42
N ALA A 116 6.57 12.60 -0.56
CA ALA A 116 7.78 13.30 -0.98
C ALA A 116 8.67 12.44 -1.89
N ASN A 117 8.87 11.16 -1.54
CA ASN A 117 9.65 10.22 -2.34
C ASN A 117 9.02 9.94 -3.71
N VAL A 118 7.69 9.79 -3.75
CA VAL A 118 6.94 9.64 -5.00
C VAL A 118 7.07 10.90 -5.85
N ALA A 119 6.83 12.08 -5.29
CA ALA A 119 6.94 13.35 -6.00
C ALA A 119 8.35 13.55 -6.60
N ALA A 120 9.40 13.29 -5.81
CA ALA A 120 10.78 13.35 -6.29
C ALA A 120 11.07 12.36 -7.43
N LEU A 121 10.47 11.17 -7.41
CA LEU A 121 10.57 10.21 -8.52
C LEU A 121 9.93 10.77 -9.80
N PHE A 122 8.77 11.41 -9.70
CA PHE A 122 8.09 12.04 -10.83
C PHE A 122 8.94 13.15 -11.46
N ASP A 123 9.45 14.11 -10.68
CA ASP A 123 10.29 15.19 -11.20
C ASP A 123 11.62 14.69 -11.80
N ARG A 124 12.18 13.60 -11.25
CA ARG A 124 13.43 13.02 -11.78
C ARG A 124 13.22 12.32 -13.12
N ARG A 125 12.05 11.75 -13.35
CA ARG A 125 11.81 10.84 -14.49
C ARG A 125 10.97 11.47 -15.61
N MET A 126 10.23 12.53 -15.32
CA MET A 126 9.30 13.15 -16.25
C MET A 126 9.67 14.62 -16.45
N SER A 127 9.45 15.13 -17.65
CA SER A 127 9.54 16.55 -17.94
C SER A 127 8.42 17.33 -17.23
N PRO A 128 8.55 18.66 -17.04
CA PRO A 128 7.52 19.46 -16.37
C PRO A 128 6.13 19.35 -17.03
N SER A 129 6.05 19.25 -18.36
CA SER A 129 4.79 19.10 -19.08
C SER A 129 4.17 17.71 -18.86
N GLU A 130 4.98 16.66 -18.79
CA GLU A 130 4.51 15.31 -18.48
C GLU A 130 4.03 15.19 -17.02
N VAL A 131 4.73 15.82 -16.07
CA VAL A 131 4.29 15.93 -14.66
C VAL A 131 2.96 16.68 -14.60
N SER A 132 2.81 17.81 -15.29
CA SER A 132 1.53 18.54 -15.33
C SER A 132 0.40 17.68 -15.90
N ALA A 133 0.60 17.04 -17.05
CA ALA A 133 -0.42 16.18 -17.67
C ALA A 133 -0.83 15.00 -16.78
N THR A 134 0.11 14.44 -16.02
CA THR A 134 -0.16 13.38 -15.06
C THR A 134 -0.95 13.89 -13.86
N ALA A 135 -0.59 15.07 -13.33
CA ALA A 135 -1.33 15.72 -12.26
C ALA A 135 -2.77 16.06 -12.68
N ASP A 136 -2.97 16.49 -13.92
CA ASP A 136 -4.29 16.82 -14.46
C ASP A 136 -5.16 15.56 -14.63
N PHE A 137 -4.59 14.46 -15.11
CA PHE A 137 -5.32 13.19 -15.23
C PHE A 137 -5.75 12.65 -13.86
N TYR A 138 -4.82 12.49 -12.90
CA TYR A 138 -5.18 11.99 -11.56
C TYR A 138 -6.05 12.97 -10.78
N GLY A 139 -6.00 14.26 -11.11
CA GLY A 139 -6.89 15.30 -10.60
C GLY A 139 -8.25 15.36 -11.30
N SER A 140 -8.50 14.58 -12.35
CA SER A 140 -9.80 14.53 -13.04
C SER A 140 -10.81 13.61 -12.34
N PRO A 141 -12.12 13.74 -12.59
CA PRO A 141 -13.13 12.79 -12.09
C PRO A 141 -12.80 11.33 -12.46
N ALA A 142 -12.44 11.08 -13.72
CA ALA A 142 -12.10 9.74 -14.22
C ALA A 142 -10.86 9.16 -13.51
N GLY A 143 -9.80 9.97 -13.36
CA GLY A 143 -8.58 9.55 -12.65
C GLY A 143 -8.85 9.20 -11.19
N ARG A 144 -9.63 10.03 -10.48
CA ARG A 144 -10.03 9.76 -9.08
C ARG A 144 -10.91 8.52 -8.95
N HIS A 145 -11.92 8.36 -9.81
CA HIS A 145 -12.80 7.19 -9.76
C HIS A 145 -12.02 5.90 -10.02
N MET A 146 -11.17 5.90 -11.05
CA MET A 146 -10.28 4.78 -11.35
C MET A 146 -9.35 4.43 -10.18
N MET A 147 -8.77 5.43 -9.50
CA MET A 147 -7.96 5.19 -8.30
C MET A 147 -8.76 4.56 -7.16
N ALA A 148 -9.99 5.02 -6.92
CA ALA A 148 -10.87 4.45 -5.90
C ALA A 148 -11.25 3.00 -6.21
N LEU A 149 -11.62 2.69 -7.46
CA LEU A 149 -11.91 1.33 -7.93
C LEU A 149 -10.70 0.40 -7.81
N ALA A 150 -9.53 0.89 -8.24
CA ALA A 150 -8.31 0.13 -8.15
C ALA A 150 -7.95 -0.16 -6.68
N ALA A 151 -8.06 0.82 -5.79
CA ALA A 151 -7.78 0.65 -4.37
C ALA A 151 -8.75 -0.34 -3.68
N SER A 152 -10.03 -0.31 -4.04
CA SER A 152 -11.03 -1.23 -3.49
C SER A 152 -10.85 -2.67 -3.98
N GLY A 153 -10.36 -2.85 -5.21
CA GLY A 153 -10.12 -4.17 -5.81
C GLY A 153 -8.90 -4.94 -5.29
N MET A 154 -7.97 -4.29 -4.60
CA MET A 154 -6.70 -4.93 -4.20
C MET A 154 -6.92 -6.06 -3.19
N ASN A 155 -6.44 -7.27 -3.50
CA ASN A 155 -6.44 -8.42 -2.59
C ASN A 155 -5.03 -8.67 -2.02
N PHE A 156 -4.84 -8.49 -0.71
CA PHE A 156 -3.56 -8.72 -0.04
C PHE A 156 -3.46 -10.09 0.63
N ASP A 157 -4.44 -10.99 0.47
CA ASP A 157 -4.50 -12.29 1.15
C ASP A 157 -3.18 -13.08 1.02
N GLY A 158 -2.60 -13.13 -0.18
CA GLY A 158 -1.32 -13.83 -0.42
C GLY A 158 -0.14 -13.21 0.32
N MET A 159 -0.06 -11.88 0.35
CA MET A 159 0.98 -11.14 1.06
C MET A 159 0.82 -11.31 2.58
N LEU A 160 -0.41 -11.17 3.09
CA LEU A 160 -0.74 -11.35 4.51
C LEU A 160 -0.41 -12.77 4.97
N LYS A 161 -0.76 -13.79 4.17
CA LYS A 161 -0.43 -15.19 4.46
C LYS A 161 1.07 -15.38 4.62
N ARG A 162 1.88 -14.91 3.66
CA ARG A 162 3.34 -15.04 3.73
C ARG A 162 3.92 -14.27 4.94
N GLN A 163 3.36 -13.11 5.26
CA GLN A 163 3.75 -12.37 6.46
C GLN A 163 3.48 -13.17 7.73
N LEU A 164 2.32 -13.81 7.87
CA LEU A 164 2.01 -14.65 9.03
C LEU A 164 2.93 -15.87 9.11
N GLU A 165 3.13 -16.59 7.99
CA GLU A 165 3.98 -17.79 7.92
C GLU A 165 5.44 -17.52 8.31
N THR A 166 5.93 -16.30 8.08
CA THR A 166 7.30 -15.89 8.43
C THR A 166 7.40 -15.16 9.77
N GLY A 167 6.30 -15.05 10.53
CA GLY A 167 6.26 -14.29 11.78
C GLY A 167 6.49 -12.79 11.57
N GLY A 168 6.15 -12.27 10.40
CA GLY A 168 6.32 -10.88 10.00
C GLY A 168 7.73 -10.51 9.54
N LYS A 169 8.56 -11.50 9.20
CA LYS A 169 9.95 -11.29 8.77
C LYS A 169 10.14 -11.21 7.26
N ALA A 170 9.13 -11.62 6.47
CA ALA A 170 9.21 -11.49 5.03
C ALA A 170 9.19 -10.01 4.63
N ASP A 171 10.10 -9.60 3.75
CA ASP A 171 9.98 -8.31 3.09
C ASP A 171 8.81 -8.33 2.09
N VAL A 172 8.17 -7.19 1.89
CA VAL A 172 7.27 -6.99 0.75
C VAL A 172 8.11 -6.77 -0.51
N LEU A 173 7.87 -7.55 -1.55
CA LEU A 173 8.66 -7.48 -2.78
C LEU A 173 8.00 -6.55 -3.81
N PRO A 174 8.78 -5.78 -4.59
CA PRO A 174 8.23 -4.93 -5.66
C PRO A 174 7.38 -5.72 -6.69
N SER A 175 7.71 -6.99 -6.92
CA SER A 175 6.96 -7.87 -7.81
C SER A 175 5.56 -8.21 -7.29
N GLU A 176 5.37 -8.28 -5.97
CA GLU A 176 4.05 -8.52 -5.37
C GLU A 176 3.16 -7.29 -5.50
N ILE A 177 3.74 -6.11 -5.25
CA ILE A 177 3.06 -4.84 -5.46
C ILE A 177 2.59 -4.74 -6.93
N THR A 178 3.49 -5.03 -7.87
CA THR A 178 3.17 -5.03 -9.30
C THR A 178 2.07 -6.04 -9.63
N SER A 179 2.15 -7.26 -9.10
CA SER A 179 1.16 -8.31 -9.35
C SER A 179 -0.22 -7.93 -8.82
N LEU A 180 -0.27 -7.29 -7.66
CA LEU A 180 -1.49 -6.79 -7.04
C LEU A 180 -2.16 -5.72 -7.90
N ALA A 181 -1.39 -4.75 -8.40
CA ALA A 181 -1.89 -3.74 -9.33
C ALA A 181 -2.38 -4.34 -10.66
N MET A 182 -1.69 -5.35 -11.20
CA MET A 182 -2.12 -6.01 -12.43
C MET A 182 -3.40 -6.81 -12.26
N ALA A 183 -3.59 -7.43 -11.09
CA ALA A 183 -4.80 -8.19 -10.77
C ALA A 183 -6.06 -7.31 -10.72
N THR A 184 -5.93 -6.01 -10.39
CA THR A 184 -7.05 -5.07 -10.32
C THR A 184 -7.32 -4.32 -11.63
N ALA A 185 -6.32 -4.24 -12.52
CA ALA A 185 -6.41 -3.41 -13.73
C ALA A 185 -7.63 -3.74 -14.61
N MET A 186 -7.83 -5.00 -15.00
CA MET A 186 -8.96 -5.38 -15.86
C MET A 186 -10.33 -5.24 -15.17
N PRO A 187 -10.52 -5.69 -13.91
CA PRO A 187 -11.74 -5.39 -13.15
C PRO A 187 -12.05 -3.90 -13.04
N THR A 188 -11.05 -3.04 -12.83
CA THR A 188 -11.24 -1.58 -12.79
C THR A 188 -11.70 -1.05 -14.14
N VAL A 189 -11.02 -1.41 -15.23
CA VAL A 189 -11.39 -0.97 -16.59
C VAL A 189 -12.83 -1.33 -16.96
N LYS A 190 -13.31 -2.51 -16.54
CA LYS A 190 -14.70 -2.96 -16.79
C LYS A 190 -15.76 -2.17 -16.03
N GLN A 191 -15.38 -1.42 -14.98
CA GLN A 191 -16.28 -0.63 -14.15
C GLN A 191 -16.31 0.85 -14.52
N LEU A 192 -15.43 1.29 -15.43
CA LEU A 192 -15.43 2.66 -15.93
C LEU A 192 -16.56 2.86 -16.94
N ASP A 193 -17.19 4.03 -16.89
CA ASP A 193 -18.14 4.41 -17.94
C ASP A 193 -17.40 4.74 -19.26
N PRO A 194 -18.10 4.83 -20.41
CA PRO A 194 -17.45 5.08 -21.69
C PRO A 194 -16.63 6.39 -21.75
N SER A 195 -17.04 7.42 -21.01
CA SER A 195 -16.34 8.70 -20.97
C SER A 195 -15.06 8.63 -20.13
N GLU A 196 -15.09 7.91 -19.01
CA GLU A 196 -13.95 7.64 -18.15
C GLU A 196 -12.93 6.72 -18.82
N LEU A 197 -13.42 5.66 -19.48
CA LEU A 197 -12.57 4.77 -20.27
C LEU A 197 -11.87 5.54 -21.40
N LYS A 198 -12.58 6.43 -22.10
CA LYS A 198 -11.97 7.28 -23.12
C LYS A 198 -10.88 8.18 -22.53
N ALA A 199 -11.12 8.79 -21.36
CA ALA A 199 -10.13 9.62 -20.67
C ALA A 199 -8.88 8.81 -20.27
N LEU A 200 -9.08 7.61 -19.71
CA LEU A 200 -8.00 6.68 -19.39
C LEU A 200 -7.19 6.30 -20.63
N MET A 201 -7.84 5.88 -21.72
CA MET A 201 -7.16 5.48 -22.94
C MET A 201 -6.40 6.64 -23.59
N THR A 202 -6.96 7.85 -23.57
CA THR A 202 -6.30 9.06 -24.06
C THR A 202 -5.03 9.36 -23.26
N PHE A 203 -5.11 9.27 -21.93
CA PHE A 203 -3.94 9.44 -21.08
C PHE A 203 -2.91 8.33 -21.29
N ALA A 204 -3.34 7.07 -21.39
CA ALA A 204 -2.48 5.91 -21.51
C ALA A 204 -1.55 5.96 -22.75
N VAL A 205 -2.04 6.48 -23.87
CA VAL A 205 -1.26 6.61 -25.11
C VAL A 205 -0.50 7.93 -25.21
N SER A 206 -0.67 8.86 -24.26
CA SER A 206 0.09 10.10 -24.21
C SER A 206 1.55 9.85 -23.82
N PRO A 207 2.50 10.76 -24.12
CA PRO A 207 3.88 10.65 -23.66
C PRO A 207 3.99 10.45 -22.14
N ALA A 208 3.19 11.19 -21.36
CA ALA A 208 3.14 11.08 -19.91
C ALA A 208 2.66 9.70 -19.43
N GLY A 209 1.60 9.16 -20.05
CA GLY A 209 1.08 7.82 -19.72
C GLY A 209 2.06 6.70 -20.05
N VAL A 210 2.72 6.77 -21.21
CA VAL A 210 3.78 5.83 -21.61
C VAL A 210 4.95 5.88 -20.62
N LYS A 211 5.39 7.09 -20.24
CA LYS A 211 6.49 7.27 -19.29
C LYS A 211 6.14 6.75 -17.90
N LEU A 212 4.92 7.01 -17.43
CA LEU A 212 4.42 6.49 -16.17
C LEU A 212 4.42 4.95 -16.15
N ASN A 213 3.99 4.30 -17.24
CA ASN A 213 4.04 2.86 -17.36
C ASN A 213 5.47 2.30 -17.27
N GLN A 214 6.44 2.98 -17.90
CA GLN A 214 7.86 2.60 -17.81
C GLN A 214 8.41 2.71 -16.37
N MET A 215 7.88 3.63 -15.57
CA MET A 215 8.31 3.86 -14.18
C MET A 215 7.67 2.91 -13.16
N ARG A 216 6.74 2.02 -13.57
CA ARG A 216 5.97 1.17 -12.65
C ARG A 216 6.85 0.38 -11.68
N GLY A 217 7.97 -0.15 -12.16
CA GLY A 217 8.90 -0.91 -11.32
C GLY A 217 9.55 -0.06 -10.22
N GLU A 218 9.90 1.20 -10.51
CA GLU A 218 10.46 2.12 -9.51
C GLU A 218 9.43 2.55 -8.49
N ILE A 219 8.19 2.78 -8.93
CA ILE A 219 7.07 3.08 -8.03
C ILE A 219 6.80 1.89 -7.10
N ALA A 220 6.79 0.67 -7.66
CA ALA A 220 6.65 -0.57 -6.89
C ALA A 220 7.80 -0.79 -5.89
N ALA A 221 9.01 -0.34 -6.24
CA ALA A 221 10.16 -0.41 -5.35
C ALA A 221 10.07 0.58 -4.19
N LEU A 222 9.69 1.85 -4.44
CA LEU A 222 9.43 2.82 -3.38
C LEU A 222 8.34 2.34 -2.43
N ALA A 223 7.29 1.79 -3.02
CA ALA A 223 6.19 1.18 -2.33
C ALA A 223 6.66 0.04 -1.39
N ALA A 224 7.33 -0.97 -1.94
CA ALA A 224 7.87 -2.08 -1.15
C ALA A 224 8.83 -1.60 -0.05
N ALA A 225 9.70 -0.63 -0.34
CA ALA A 225 10.61 -0.06 0.66
C ALA A 225 9.84 0.61 1.80
N GLU A 226 8.79 1.37 1.48
CA GLU A 226 7.93 1.97 2.48
C GLU A 226 7.23 0.92 3.32
N SER A 227 6.75 -0.18 2.70
CA SER A 227 6.11 -1.32 3.37
C SER A 227 6.93 -1.95 4.49
N CYS A 228 8.24 -2.02 4.27
CA CYS A 228 9.18 -2.64 5.18
C CYS A 228 9.75 -1.67 6.23
N ARG A 229 9.35 -0.39 6.22
CA ARG A 229 9.79 0.58 7.23
C ARG A 229 9.35 0.09 8.62
N SER A 230 10.20 0.12 9.63
CA SER A 230 9.75 -0.15 11.01
C SER A 230 9.14 1.11 11.62
N ASP A 231 8.12 0.94 12.46
CA ASP A 231 7.64 1.99 13.37
C ASP A 231 7.65 1.45 14.81
N PRO A 232 8.79 1.54 15.51
CA PRO A 232 8.93 1.00 16.85
C PRO A 232 7.91 1.55 17.85
N ALA A 233 7.45 2.79 17.65
CA ALA A 233 6.44 3.39 18.51
C ALA A 233 5.07 2.74 18.30
N ALA A 234 4.66 2.53 17.04
CA ALA A 234 3.41 1.85 16.74
C ALA A 234 3.46 0.36 17.12
N GLU A 235 4.61 -0.29 16.94
CA GLU A 235 4.85 -1.67 17.39
C GLU A 235 4.72 -1.79 18.91
N ALA A 236 5.29 -0.87 19.68
CA ALA A 236 5.14 -0.81 21.13
C ALA A 236 3.68 -0.60 21.56
N GLN A 237 2.96 0.32 20.90
CA GLN A 237 1.52 0.56 21.16
C GLN A 237 0.68 -0.68 20.90
N ILE A 238 0.94 -1.42 19.81
CA ILE A 238 0.26 -2.69 19.54
C ILE A 238 0.57 -3.70 20.63
N ALA A 239 1.85 -3.86 21.01
CA ALA A 239 2.24 -4.82 22.04
C ALA A 239 1.55 -4.52 23.39
N GLU A 240 1.49 -3.25 23.80
CA GLU A 240 0.80 -2.81 25.01
C GLU A 240 -0.71 -3.07 24.95
N ALA A 241 -1.36 -2.73 23.82
CA ALA A 241 -2.79 -2.96 23.62
C ALA A 241 -3.15 -4.45 23.69
N VAL A 242 -2.33 -5.31 23.09
CA VAL A 242 -2.50 -6.77 23.11
C VAL A 242 -2.27 -7.33 24.50
N GLN A 243 -1.22 -6.91 25.21
CA GLN A 243 -0.98 -7.34 26.60
C GLN A 243 -2.16 -6.96 27.52
N THR A 244 -2.69 -5.75 27.37
CA THR A 244 -3.84 -5.27 28.13
C THR A 244 -5.09 -6.10 27.82
N LEU A 245 -5.34 -6.39 26.55
CA LEU A 245 -6.42 -7.26 26.09
C LEU A 245 -6.33 -8.67 26.72
N VAL A 246 -5.14 -9.29 26.67
CA VAL A 246 -4.91 -10.63 27.22
C VAL A 246 -5.11 -10.64 28.74
N LYS A 247 -4.53 -9.69 29.48
CA LYS A 247 -4.71 -9.57 30.93
C LYS A 247 -6.19 -9.46 31.30
N ARG A 248 -6.96 -8.63 30.57
CA ARG A 248 -8.40 -8.47 30.76
C ARG A 248 -9.15 -9.78 30.55
N ARG A 249 -8.85 -10.52 29.48
CA ARG A 249 -9.52 -11.79 29.17
C ARG A 249 -9.19 -12.89 30.19
N VAL A 250 -7.92 -13.06 30.56
CA VAL A 250 -7.52 -14.04 31.59
C VAL A 250 -8.20 -13.74 32.93
N SER A 251 -8.25 -12.46 33.33
CA SER A 251 -8.90 -12.05 34.58
C SER A 251 -10.42 -12.27 34.58
N ALA A 252 -11.06 -12.19 33.41
CA ALA A 252 -12.49 -12.43 33.27
C ALA A 252 -12.84 -13.92 33.35
N GLU A 253 -12.01 -14.80 32.78
CA GLU A 253 -12.20 -16.25 32.88
C GLU A 253 -11.96 -16.77 34.30
N ALA A 254 -10.99 -16.22 35.03
CA ALA A 254 -10.71 -16.63 36.42
C ALA A 254 -11.85 -16.32 37.41
N LYS A 255 -12.84 -15.53 36.99
CA LYS A 255 -14.02 -15.16 37.81
C LYS A 255 -15.26 -16.01 37.51
N LYS A 256 -15.20 -16.88 36.49
CA LYS A 256 -16.27 -17.83 36.16
C LYS A 256 -16.06 -19.13 36.91
#